data_AF-A0A3C1YQC8-F1
#
_entry.id   AF-A0A3C1YQC8-F1
#
_cell.length_a   1.000
_cell.length_b   1.000
_cell.length_c   1.000
_cell.angle_alpha   90.00
_cell.angle_beta   90.00
_cell.angle_gamma   90.00
#
_symmetry.space_group_name_H-M   'P 1'
#
loop_
_entity.id
_entity.type
_entity.pdbx_description
1 polymer ?
#
loop_
_entity_poly.entity_id
_entity_poly.type
_entity_poly.pdbx_seq_one_letter_code
_entity_poly.pdbx_strand_id
1 'polypeptide(L)' 'QHYLNGIKVIEYTRNTQMWRSLVAYSKYKDWPGFGDQDSGNILLQDHGNEVKFRSIKIKEL' A
#
# COMPACT_ATOMS: atom_id res chain seq x y z
N GLN A 1 5.80 -1.20 -5.92
CA GLN A 1 6.55 0.04 -6.24
C GLN A 1 5.65 1.24 -6.01
N HIS A 2 6.18 2.36 -5.52
CA HIS A 2 5.45 3.63 -5.44
C HIS A 2 6.21 4.73 -6.17
N TYR A 3 5.46 5.67 -6.78
CA TYR A 3 5.98 6.79 -7.55
C TYR A 3 5.34 8.10 -7.09
N LEU A 4 6.12 9.19 -7.06
CA LEU A 4 5.66 10.55 -6.78
C LEU A 4 6.30 11.51 -7.77
N ASN A 5 5.51 12.37 -8.41
CA ASN A 5 5.97 13.33 -9.42
C ASN A 5 6.85 12.70 -10.53
N GLY A 6 6.51 11.46 -10.95
CA GLY A 6 7.24 10.72 -11.98
C GLY A 6 8.52 10.00 -11.51
N ILE A 7 8.88 10.10 -10.22
CA ILE A 7 10.11 9.53 -9.67
C ILE A 7 9.76 8.31 -8.80
N LYS A 8 10.48 7.19 -8.97
CA LYS A 8 10.34 6.01 -8.11
C LYS A 8 10.87 6.32 -6.71
N VAL A 9 10.01 6.23 -5.70
CA VAL A 9 10.38 6.55 -4.31
C VAL A 9 10.69 5.31 -3.48
N ILE A 10 10.00 4.19 -3.72
CA ILE A 10 10.27 2.93 -3.02
C ILE A 10 9.82 1.71 -3.82
N GLU A 11 10.45 0.59 -3.52
CA GLU A 11 10.19 -0.72 -4.09
C GLU A 11 10.33 -1.80 -3.02
N TYR A 12 9.42 -2.78 -3.03
CA TYR A 12 9.39 -3.87 -2.07
C TYR A 12 8.66 -5.07 -2.67
N THR A 13 8.95 -6.25 -2.14
CA THR A 13 8.33 -7.53 -2.52
C THR A 13 7.54 -8.08 -1.33
N ARG A 14 6.22 -8.20 -1.49
CA ARG A 14 5.31 -8.81 -0.51
C ARG A 14 5.53 -10.32 -0.44
N ASN A 15 4.92 -11.00 0.53
CA ASN A 15 5.01 -12.46 0.70
C ASN A 15 6.44 -12.99 0.95
N THR A 16 7.37 -12.13 1.37
CA THR A 16 8.76 -12.50 1.71
C THR A 16 9.00 -12.53 3.22
N GLN A 17 10.09 -13.16 3.66
CA GLN A 17 10.50 -13.13 5.08
C GLN A 17 10.75 -11.70 5.57
N MET A 18 11.36 -10.86 4.73
CA MET A 18 11.62 -9.46 5.05
C MET A 18 10.30 -8.69 5.23
N TRP A 19 9.33 -8.87 4.33
CA TRP A 19 8.00 -8.26 4.44
C TRP A 19 7.31 -8.63 5.76
N ARG A 20 7.23 -9.92 6.08
CA ARG A 20 6.60 -10.41 7.32
C ARG A 20 7.28 -9.87 8.56
N SER A 21 8.61 -9.74 8.53
CA SER A 21 9.38 -9.13 9.63
C SER A 21 9.01 -7.65 9.80
N LEU A 22 8.93 -6.88 8.72
CA LEU A 22 8.51 -5.46 8.78
C LEU A 22 7.08 -5.30 9.29
N VAL A 23 6.16 -6.17 8.85
CA VAL A 23 4.76 -6.18 9.33
C VAL A 23 4.71 -6.44 10.83
N ALA A 24 5.48 -7.41 11.34
CA ALA A 24 5.51 -7.77 12.76
C ALA A 24 5.98 -6.63 13.67
N TYR A 25 6.80 -5.70 13.17
CA TYR A 25 7.25 -4.50 13.89
C TYR A 25 6.30 -3.29 13.73
N SER A 26 5.30 -3.39 12.86
CA SER A 26 4.42 -2.26 12.51
C SER A 26 3.15 -2.21 13.36
N LYS A 27 2.35 -1.16 13.17
CA LYS A 27 0.98 -1.08 13.73
C LYS A 27 0.04 -2.19 13.22
N TYR A 28 0.45 -2.94 12.20
CA TYR A 28 -0.35 -4.00 11.59
C TYR A 28 -0.01 -5.40 12.12
N LYS A 29 0.86 -5.52 13.11
CA LYS A 29 1.35 -6.80 13.66
C LYS A 29 0.24 -7.78 14.08
N ASP A 30 -0.91 -7.26 14.51
CA ASP A 30 -2.03 -8.05 15.02
C ASP A 30 -2.97 -8.54 13.91
N TRP A 31 -2.66 -8.28 12.63
CA TRP A 31 -3.44 -8.71 11.47
C TRP A 31 -2.75 -9.86 10.73
N PRO A 32 -3.19 -11.12 10.93
CA PRO A 32 -2.59 -12.27 10.26
C PRO A 32 -2.67 -12.14 8.72
N GLY A 33 -1.55 -12.34 8.03
CA GLY A 33 -1.48 -12.24 6.57
C GLY A 33 -1.69 -10.82 6.03
N PHE A 34 -1.41 -9.79 6.83
CA PHE A 34 -1.55 -8.41 6.38
C PHE A 34 -0.74 -8.14 5.10
N GLY A 35 -1.47 -7.73 4.06
CA GLY A 35 -0.88 -7.41 2.76
C GLY A 35 -0.39 -8.62 1.97
N ASP A 36 -0.80 -9.85 2.30
CA ASP A 36 -0.40 -11.05 1.56
C ASP A 36 -1.38 -11.44 0.43
N GLN A 37 -2.61 -10.90 0.45
CA GLN A 37 -3.65 -11.18 -0.54
C GLN A 37 -3.25 -10.74 -1.96
N ASP A 38 -3.73 -11.48 -2.97
CA ASP A 38 -3.48 -11.18 -4.39
C ASP A 38 -4.41 -10.10 -4.94
N SER A 39 -5.61 -9.96 -4.36
CA SER A 39 -6.62 -8.97 -4.77
C SER A 39 -7.21 -8.22 -3.58
N GLY A 40 -7.78 -7.05 -3.85
CA GLY A 40 -8.40 -6.17 -2.86
C GLY A 40 -8.87 -4.85 -3.49
N ASN A 41 -9.57 -4.03 -2.70
CA ASN A 41 -10.05 -2.72 -3.16
C ASN A 41 -8.96 -1.64 -3.05
N ILE A 42 -9.08 -0.60 -3.89
CA ILE A 42 -8.32 0.64 -3.75
C ILE A 42 -9.11 1.61 -2.88
N LEU A 43 -8.44 2.31 -1.96
CA LEU A 43 -9.07 3.19 -0.98
C LEU A 43 -8.45 4.59 -1.01
N LEU A 44 -9.30 5.62 -0.99
CA LEU A 44 -8.94 7.00 -0.66
C LEU A 44 -9.42 7.28 0.75
N GLN A 45 -8.49 7.57 1.66
CA GLN A 45 -8.82 7.74 3.07
C GLN A 45 -9.17 9.20 3.38
N ASP A 46 -10.19 9.41 4.21
CA ASP A 46 -10.43 10.67 4.93
C ASP A 46 -9.87 10.55 6.36
N HIS A 47 -9.21 11.63 6.80
CA HIS A 47 -8.68 11.76 8.16
C HIS A 47 -9.02 13.15 8.77
N GLY A 48 -10.15 13.73 8.37
CA GLY A 48 -10.74 14.93 8.96
C GLY A 48 -10.29 16.26 8.36
N ASN A 49 -9.68 16.25 7.17
CA ASN A 49 -9.19 17.46 6.50
C ASN A 49 -9.56 17.46 5.01
N GLU A 50 -9.80 18.64 4.43
CA GLU A 50 -10.15 18.76 3.02
C GLU A 50 -8.96 18.39 2.11
N VAL A 51 -9.17 17.40 1.24
CA VAL A 51 -8.24 17.00 0.18
C VAL A 51 -9.02 16.80 -1.12
N LYS A 52 -8.47 17.27 -2.25
CA LYS A 52 -9.10 17.16 -3.58
C LYS A 52 -8.33 16.22 -4.48
N PHE A 53 -9.02 15.21 -5.00
CA PHE A 53 -8.46 14.23 -5.93
C PHE A 53 -9.07 14.41 -7.33
N ARG A 54 -8.26 14.19 -8.37
CA ARG A 54 -8.71 14.12 -9.76
C ARG A 54 -7.81 13.16 -10.53
N SER A 55 -8.25 12.75 -11.72
CA SER A 55 -7.45 11.92 -12.64
C SER A 55 -7.05 10.54 -12.07
N ILE A 56 -7.94 9.92 -11.28
CA ILE A 56 -7.78 8.56 -10.76
C ILE A 56 -8.04 7.58 -11.90
N LYS A 57 -7.04 6.78 -12.26
CA LYS A 57 -7.08 5.84 -13.39
C LYS A 57 -6.48 4.51 -12.95
N ILE A 58 -6.93 3.42 -13.57
CA ILE A 58 -6.43 2.06 -13.34
C ILE A 58 -6.11 1.38 -14.66
N LYS A 59 -5.06 0.56 -14.67
CA LYS A 59 -4.70 -0.34 -15.76
C LYS A 59 -4.48 -1.73 -15.15
N GLU A 60 -5.22 -2.72 -15.63
CA GLU A 60 -4.99 -4.13 -15.29
C GLU A 60 -3.72 -4.63 -16.00
N LEU A 61 -2.95 -5.49 -15.32
CA LEU A 61 -1.63 -5.96 -15.76
C LEU A 61 -1.60 -7.46 -15.98
#